data_AF-A0A845ZKA1-F1
#
_entry.id   AF-A0A845ZKA1-F1
#
_cell.length_a   1.000
_cell.length_b   1.000
_cell.length_c   1.000
_cell.angle_alpha   90.00
_cell.angle_beta   90.00
_cell.angle_gamma   90.00
#
_symmetry.space_group_name_H-M   'P 1'
#
loop_
_entity.id
_entity.type
_entity.pdbx_description
1 polymer ?
#
loop_
_entity_poly.entity_id
_entity_poly.type
_entity_poly.pdbx_seq_one_letter_code
_entity_poly.pdbx_strand_id
1 'polypeptide(L)'
;VIGQPNLVKKVVFPLSLLPLVPVFSTFIESTFGLIVLIGMICISSGVLHQTLWLLPIVFLPQLLLTAGLGYFTAGLTVFLRDIPQTLGVILNLWFYVTPIVYPASVIPENWRVWVFWCNPLTAIAEVYRDLVLVGEIKHWGELGIAALMSVLIFYFGLWVYIKLRPAFADVL
;
A
#
# COMPACT_ATOMS: atom_id res chain seq x y z
N VAL A 1 -1.10 -11.13 14.42
CA VAL A 1 -1.23 -10.97 15.89
C VAL A 1 -2.08 -12.09 16.50
N ILE A 2 -3.30 -12.32 16.01
CA ILE A 2 -4.25 -13.31 16.59
C ILE A 2 -3.82 -14.78 16.34
N GLY A 3 -3.04 -15.08 15.29
CA GLY A 3 -2.59 -16.44 14.95
C GLY A 3 -1.36 -16.97 15.70
N GLN A 4 -0.69 -16.16 16.53
CA GLN A 4 0.53 -16.56 17.25
C GLN A 4 0.54 -16.08 18.71
N PRO A 5 -0.43 -16.48 19.56
CA PRO A 5 -0.48 -16.07 20.96
C PRO A 5 0.71 -16.58 21.79
N ASN A 6 1.37 -17.66 21.37
CA ASN A 6 2.50 -18.28 22.09
C ASN A 6 3.83 -17.50 21.99
N LEU A 7 4.02 -16.63 20.99
CA LEU A 7 5.23 -15.80 20.88
C LEU A 7 5.21 -14.61 21.86
N VAL A 8 4.03 -14.21 22.33
CA VAL A 8 3.84 -13.04 23.20
C VAL A 8 4.25 -13.33 24.66
N LYS A 9 4.15 -14.58 25.12
CA LYS A 9 4.34 -14.95 26.54
C LYS A 9 5.75 -15.37 26.96
N LYS A 10 6.70 -15.57 26.04
CA LYS A 10 8.00 -16.21 26.38
C LYS A 10 9.28 -15.51 25.93
N VAL A 11 9.20 -14.50 25.06
CA VAL A 11 10.39 -13.76 24.59
C VAL A 11 9.99 -12.30 24.50
N VAL A 12 10.90 -11.37 24.81
CA VAL A 12 10.71 -9.92 24.65
C VAL A 12 10.66 -9.59 23.16
N PHE A 13 9.61 -10.04 22.47
CA PHE A 13 9.44 -9.84 21.04
C PHE A 13 8.87 -8.44 20.82
N PRO A 14 9.52 -7.60 19.98
CA PRO A 14 8.98 -6.30 19.66
C PRO A 14 7.68 -6.48 18.87
N LEU A 15 6.55 -6.27 19.55
CA LEU A 15 5.19 -6.39 18.99
C LEU A 15 5.03 -5.61 17.67
N SER A 16 5.77 -4.51 17.51
CA SER A 16 5.82 -3.68 16.30
C SER A 16 6.31 -4.39 15.03
N LEU A 17 7.00 -5.53 15.14
CA LEU A 17 7.42 -6.32 13.98
C LEU A 17 6.29 -7.21 13.43
N LEU A 18 5.29 -7.56 14.24
CA LEU A 18 4.23 -8.48 13.83
C LEU A 18 3.40 -7.96 12.63
N PRO A 19 3.08 -6.66 12.52
CA PRO A 19 2.40 -6.13 11.33
C PRO A 19 3.34 -5.91 10.14
N LEU A 20 4.64 -5.69 10.38
CA LEU A 20 5.62 -5.43 9.33
C LEU A 20 6.01 -6.68 8.53
N VAL A 21 6.11 -7.84 9.18
CA VAL A 21 6.47 -9.10 8.54
C VAL A 21 5.58 -9.42 7.32
N PRO A 22 4.23 -9.45 7.42
CA PRO A 22 3.38 -9.72 6.26
C PRO A 22 3.44 -8.61 5.20
N VAL A 23 3.65 -7.35 5.60
CA VAL A 23 3.83 -6.24 4.66
C VAL A 23 5.11 -6.42 3.82
N PHE A 24 6.23 -6.78 4.45
CA PHE A 24 7.46 -7.06 3.71
C PHE A 24 7.36 -8.32 2.85
N SER A 25 6.69 -9.37 3.32
CA SER A 25 6.47 -10.60 2.53
C SER A 25 5.72 -10.29 1.23
N THR A 26 4.58 -9.61 1.33
CA THR A 26 3.76 -9.22 0.18
C THR A 26 4.45 -8.20 -0.72
N PHE A 27 5.30 -7.34 -0.17
CA PHE A 27 6.12 -6.42 -0.94
C PHE A 27 7.18 -7.14 -1.79
N ILE A 28 7.83 -8.16 -1.23
CA ILE A 28 8.77 -9.01 -1.98
C ILE A 28 8.03 -9.74 -3.10
N GLU A 29 6.87 -10.33 -2.80
CA GLU A 29 6.02 -10.99 -3.81
C GLU A 29 5.63 -10.02 -4.94
N SER A 30 5.22 -8.79 -4.60
CA SER A 30 4.90 -7.74 -5.58
C SER A 30 6.12 -7.37 -6.44
N THR A 31 7.33 -7.38 -5.85
CA THR A 31 8.58 -7.10 -6.57
C THR A 31 8.84 -8.18 -7.62
N PHE A 32 8.70 -9.46 -7.25
CA PHE A 32 8.84 -10.57 -8.19
C PHE A 32 7.79 -10.52 -9.30
N GLY A 33 6.53 -10.24 -8.97
CA GLY A 33 5.47 -10.06 -9.96
C GLY A 33 5.80 -8.96 -10.97
N LEU A 34 6.35 -7.84 -10.50
CA LEU A 34 6.74 -6.72 -11.35
C LEU A 34 7.96 -7.04 -12.23
N ILE A 35 8.95 -7.77 -11.72
CA ILE A 35 10.08 -8.26 -12.53
C ILE A 35 9.58 -9.15 -13.67
N VAL A 36 8.65 -10.08 -13.38
CA VAL A 36 8.05 -10.95 -14.40
C VAL A 36 7.29 -10.13 -15.45
N LEU A 37 6.53 -9.13 -15.02
CA LEU A 37 5.80 -8.23 -15.92
C LEU A 37 6.76 -7.47 -16.86
N ILE A 38 7.84 -6.88 -16.31
CA ILE A 38 8.87 -6.20 -17.12
C ILE A 38 9.50 -7.17 -18.11
N GLY A 39 9.83 -8.40 -17.66
CA GLY A 39 10.39 -9.44 -18.52
C GLY A 39 9.46 -9.77 -19.70
N MET A 40 8.15 -9.89 -19.44
CA MET A 40 7.15 -10.14 -20.47
C MET A 40 7.04 -8.98 -21.47
N ILE A 41 7.05 -7.74 -20.99
CA ILE A 41 7.02 -6.54 -21.84
C ILE A 41 8.29 -6.42 -22.69
N CYS A 42 9.46 -6.72 -22.12
CA CYS A 42 10.71 -6.76 -22.86
C CYS A 42 10.64 -7.75 -24.04
N ILE A 43 10.05 -8.93 -23.83
CA ILE A 43 9.90 -9.95 -24.87
C ILE A 43 8.86 -9.51 -25.92
N SER A 44 7.75 -8.90 -25.50
CA SER A 44 6.64 -8.55 -26.40
C SER A 44 6.90 -7.28 -27.21
N SER A 45 7.48 -6.25 -26.60
CA SER A 45 7.60 -4.91 -27.15
C SER A 45 9.01 -4.61 -27.65
N GLY A 46 10.04 -5.29 -27.11
CA GLY A 46 11.44 -5.06 -27.44
C GLY A 46 11.99 -3.71 -26.94
N VAL A 47 11.21 -2.91 -26.23
CA VAL A 47 11.58 -1.59 -25.72
C VAL A 47 11.61 -1.61 -24.20
N LEU A 48 12.79 -1.41 -23.60
CA LEU A 48 12.89 -1.03 -22.19
C LEU A 48 12.95 0.49 -22.09
N HIS A 49 11.97 1.06 -21.40
CA HIS A 49 12.00 2.48 -21.08
C HIS A 49 13.00 2.74 -19.95
N GLN A 50 13.83 3.77 -20.08
CA GLN A 50 14.79 4.20 -19.05
C GLN A 50 14.10 4.63 -17.75
N THR A 51 12.81 4.95 -17.82
CA THR A 51 11.95 5.26 -16.66
C THR A 51 11.84 4.14 -15.65
N LEU A 52 12.14 2.88 -16.01
CA LEU A 52 12.15 1.76 -15.06
C LEU A 52 13.11 2.00 -13.87
N TRP A 53 14.14 2.83 -14.04
CA TRP A 53 15.04 3.22 -12.94
C TRP A 53 14.32 4.00 -11.82
N LEU A 54 13.18 4.62 -12.11
CA LEU A 54 12.39 5.40 -11.14
C LEU A 54 11.39 4.55 -10.35
N LEU A 55 11.31 3.24 -10.61
CA LEU A 55 10.46 2.32 -9.84
C LEU A 55 10.69 2.38 -8.31
N PRO A 56 11.94 2.44 -7.79
CA PRO A 56 12.18 2.52 -6.34
C PRO A 56 11.51 3.73 -5.68
N ILE A 57 11.37 4.84 -6.41
CA ILE A 57 10.71 6.06 -5.92
C ILE A 57 9.20 5.86 -5.74
N VAL A 58 8.57 5.00 -6.54
CA VAL A 58 7.14 4.65 -6.40
C VAL A 58 6.92 3.56 -5.34
N PHE A 59 7.90 2.68 -5.18
CA PHE A 59 7.88 1.61 -4.18
C PHE A 59 7.86 2.14 -2.74
N LEU A 60 8.62 3.20 -2.46
CA LEU A 60 8.67 3.82 -1.13
C LEU A 60 7.31 4.32 -0.62
N PRO A 61 6.57 5.19 -1.33
CA PRO A 61 5.27 5.67 -0.88
C PRO A 61 4.23 4.55 -0.83
N GLN A 62 4.30 3.53 -1.69
CA GLN A 62 3.45 2.34 -1.60
C GLN A 62 3.72 1.55 -0.31
N LEU A 63 4.99 1.30 0.01
CA LEU A 63 5.37 0.56 1.22
C LEU A 63 4.98 1.32 2.50
N LEU A 64 5.17 2.64 2.53
CA LEU A 64 4.76 3.47 3.67
C LEU A 64 3.24 3.46 3.85
N LEU A 65 2.48 3.55 2.77
CA LEU A 65 1.02 3.50 2.82
C LEU A 65 0.52 2.17 3.35
N THR A 66 1.00 1.05 2.81
CA THR A 66 0.58 -0.29 3.24
C THR A 66 1.04 -0.60 4.66
N ALA A 67 2.25 -0.16 5.06
CA ALA A 67 2.71 -0.29 6.43
C ALA A 67 1.87 0.54 7.41
N GLY A 68 1.52 1.79 7.06
CA GLY A 68 0.68 2.66 7.89
C GLY A 68 -0.72 2.09 8.12
N LEU A 69 -1.38 1.64 7.05
CA LEU A 69 -2.67 0.96 7.14
C LEU A 69 -2.55 -0.38 7.88
N GLY A 70 -1.47 -1.12 7.67
CA GLY A 70 -1.15 -2.36 8.40
C GLY A 70 -1.03 -2.13 9.91
N TYR A 71 -0.34 -1.08 10.34
CA TYR A 71 -0.24 -0.71 11.76
C TYR A 71 -1.58 -0.30 12.36
N PHE A 72 -2.34 0.52 11.64
CA PHE A 72 -3.67 0.96 12.07
C PHE A 72 -4.61 -0.24 12.27
N THR A 73 -4.72 -1.10 11.26
CA THR A 73 -5.59 -2.29 11.28
C THR A 73 -5.12 -3.35 12.28
N ALA A 74 -3.81 -3.56 12.42
CA ALA A 74 -3.27 -4.44 13.45
C ALA A 74 -3.61 -3.97 14.87
N GLY A 75 -3.67 -2.66 15.11
CA GLY A 75 -4.13 -2.11 16.39
C GLY A 75 -5.62 -2.37 16.63
N LEU A 76 -6.46 -2.12 15.64
CA LEU A 76 -7.90 -2.29 15.73
C LEU A 76 -8.35 -3.74 15.87
N THR A 77 -7.70 -4.67 15.18
CA THR A 77 -8.06 -6.10 15.19
C THR A 77 -7.94 -6.76 16.56
N VAL A 78 -7.12 -6.21 17.48
CA VAL A 78 -7.01 -6.73 18.85
C VAL A 78 -8.26 -6.44 19.67
N PHE A 79 -8.92 -5.31 19.44
CA PHE A 79 -10.15 -4.92 20.15
C PHE A 79 -11.41 -5.41 19.43
N LEU A 80 -11.39 -5.42 18.10
CA LEU A 80 -12.55 -5.74 17.27
C LEU A 80 -12.20 -6.90 16.34
N ARG A 81 -12.75 -8.08 16.64
CA ARG A 81 -12.48 -9.32 15.89
C ARG A 81 -13.05 -9.31 14.46
N ASP A 82 -14.03 -8.44 14.17
CA ASP A 82 -14.71 -8.37 12.87
C ASP A 82 -13.98 -7.48 11.84
N ILE A 83 -12.96 -6.74 12.28
CA ILE A 83 -12.18 -5.82 11.43
C ILE A 83 -11.64 -6.47 10.15
N PRO A 84 -11.07 -7.70 10.16
CA PRO A 84 -10.56 -8.32 8.94
C PRO A 84 -11.64 -8.50 7.87
N GLN A 85 -12.87 -8.83 8.28
CA GLN A 85 -13.98 -9.07 7.36
C GLN A 85 -14.52 -7.77 6.78
N THR A 86 -14.66 -6.73 7.61
CA THR A 86 -15.04 -5.39 7.14
C THR A 86 -13.98 -4.79 6.21
N LEU A 87 -12.69 -4.94 6.54
CA LEU A 87 -11.60 -4.47 5.70
C LEU A 87 -11.61 -5.14 4.32
N GLY A 88 -11.93 -6.43 4.23
CA GLY A 88 -12.06 -7.12 2.95
C GLY A 88 -13.07 -6.43 2.01
N VAL A 89 -14.24 -6.05 2.54
CA VAL A 89 -15.27 -5.33 1.77
C VAL A 89 -14.81 -3.92 1.40
N ILE A 90 -14.22 -3.18 2.34
CA ILE A 90 -13.74 -1.81 2.10
C ILE A 90 -12.63 -1.80 1.03
N LEU A 91 -11.66 -2.70 1.14
CA LEU A 91 -10.56 -2.82 0.17
C LEU A 91 -11.08 -3.21 -1.22
N ASN A 92 -12.09 -4.07 -1.29
CA ASN A 92 -12.72 -4.44 -2.56
C ASN A 92 -13.41 -3.24 -3.21
N LEU A 93 -14.19 -2.48 -2.46
CA LEU A 93 -14.80 -1.24 -2.96
C LEU A 93 -13.72 -0.22 -3.38
N TRP A 94 -12.66 -0.07 -2.58
CA TRP A 94 -11.57 0.85 -2.87
C TRP A 94 -10.79 0.48 -4.14
N PHE A 95 -10.63 -0.82 -4.41
CA PHE A 95 -10.05 -1.32 -5.66
C PHE A 95 -10.86 -0.87 -6.88
N TYR A 96 -12.19 -0.94 -6.84
CA TYR A 96 -13.04 -0.48 -7.95
C TYR A 96 -13.10 1.04 -8.09
N VAL A 97 -12.94 1.79 -7.00
CA VAL A 97 -12.85 3.26 -7.05
C VAL A 97 -11.51 3.71 -7.65
N THR A 98 -10.47 2.89 -7.53
CA THR A 98 -9.15 3.18 -8.09
C THR A 98 -9.10 2.75 -9.56
N PRO A 99 -8.62 3.59 -10.49
CA PRO A 99 -8.56 3.26 -11.92
C PRO A 99 -7.41 2.29 -12.22
N ILE A 100 -7.53 1.05 -11.73
CA ILE A 100 -6.55 -0.04 -11.95
C ILE A 100 -6.99 -0.89 -13.15
N VAL A 101 -8.28 -1.23 -13.19
CA VAL A 101 -8.89 -2.11 -14.21
C VAL A 101 -9.49 -1.36 -15.39
N TYR A 102 -9.69 -0.05 -15.26
CA TYR A 102 -10.24 0.80 -16.32
C TYR A 102 -9.40 2.07 -16.48
N PRO A 103 -9.38 2.67 -17.68
CA PRO A 103 -8.64 3.89 -17.90
C PRO A 103 -9.33 5.07 -17.19
N ALA A 104 -8.53 5.97 -16.61
CA ALA A 104 -9.00 7.17 -15.93
C ALA A 104 -9.88 8.12 -16.78
N SER A 105 -9.87 7.96 -18.10
CA SER A 105 -10.71 8.72 -19.04
C SER A 105 -12.21 8.44 -18.87
N VAL A 106 -12.59 7.30 -18.28
CA VAL A 106 -14.00 6.93 -18.03
C VAL A 106 -14.58 7.67 -16.82
N ILE A 107 -13.73 8.16 -15.92
CA ILE A 107 -14.17 8.89 -14.72
C ILE A 107 -14.72 10.27 -15.13
N PRO A 108 -15.91 10.68 -14.66
CA PRO A 108 -16.44 12.02 -14.89
C PRO A 108 -15.45 13.10 -14.44
N GLU A 109 -15.34 14.20 -15.19
CA GLU A 109 -14.34 15.26 -14.93
C GLU A 109 -14.42 15.82 -13.50
N ASN A 110 -15.64 15.97 -12.97
CA ASN A 110 -15.89 16.47 -11.61
C ASN A 110 -15.29 15.56 -10.51
N TRP A 111 -15.23 14.25 -10.75
CA TRP A 111 -14.76 13.27 -9.77
C TRP A 111 -13.29 12.90 -10.01
N ARG A 112 -12.79 13.13 -11.23
CA ARG A 112 -11.40 12.85 -11.61
C ARG A 112 -10.42 13.59 -10.70
N VAL A 113 -10.63 14.88 -10.44
CA VAL A 113 -9.74 15.66 -9.55
C VAL A 113 -9.74 15.08 -8.14
N TRP A 114 -10.90 14.73 -7.59
CA TRP A 114 -10.97 14.17 -6.23
C TRP A 114 -10.29 12.79 -6.15
N VAL A 115 -10.54 11.91 -7.12
CA VAL A 115 -9.94 10.56 -7.15
C VAL A 115 -8.43 10.61 -7.38
N PHE A 116 -7.92 11.53 -8.19
CA PHE A 116 -6.48 11.63 -8.44
C PHE A 116 -5.70 12.29 -7.30
N TRP A 117 -6.29 13.30 -6.65
CA TRP A 117 -5.57 14.10 -5.65
C TRP A 117 -5.79 13.61 -4.22
N CYS A 118 -6.95 13.03 -3.90
CA CYS A 118 -7.25 12.53 -2.56
C CYS A 118 -6.93 11.04 -2.39
N ASN A 119 -6.86 10.25 -3.47
CA ASN A 119 -6.55 8.83 -3.37
C ASN A 119 -5.08 8.55 -3.73
N PRO A 120 -4.19 8.36 -2.73
CA PRO A 120 -2.78 8.10 -2.98
C PRO A 120 -2.54 6.81 -3.78
N LEU A 121 -3.45 5.83 -3.72
CA LEU A 121 -3.36 4.61 -4.53
C LEU A 121 -3.61 4.87 -6.02
N THR A 122 -4.47 5.82 -6.37
CA THR A 122 -4.71 6.20 -7.78
C THR A 122 -3.44 6.77 -8.40
N ALA A 123 -2.82 7.73 -7.72
CA ALA A 123 -1.58 8.35 -8.18
C ALA A 123 -0.45 7.32 -8.33
N ILE A 124 -0.30 6.41 -7.36
CA ILE A 124 0.69 5.33 -7.42
C ILE A 124 0.41 4.41 -8.63
N ALA A 125 -0.85 3.99 -8.84
CA ALA A 125 -1.22 3.08 -9.93
C ALA A 125 -1.00 3.69 -11.33
N GLU A 126 -1.35 4.97 -11.53
CA GLU A 126 -1.13 5.64 -12.81
C GLU A 126 0.36 5.86 -13.09
N VAL A 127 1.16 6.18 -12.06
CA VAL A 127 2.62 6.28 -12.25
C VAL A 127 3.22 4.90 -12.59
N TYR A 128 2.75 3.80 -11.99
CA TYR A 128 3.18 2.47 -12.44
C TYR A 128 2.90 2.23 -13.92
N ARG A 129 1.71 2.65 -14.38
CA ARG A 129 1.31 2.51 -15.77
C ARG A 129 2.18 3.36 -16.70
N ASP A 130 2.44 4.61 -16.33
CA ASP A 130 3.33 5.53 -17.04
C ASP A 130 4.75 4.98 -17.15
N LEU A 131 5.32 4.49 -16.03
CA LEU A 131 6.68 3.97 -15.98
C LEU A 131 6.90 2.71 -16.81
N VAL A 132 5.92 1.80 -16.80
CA VAL A 132 6.02 0.47 -17.39
C VAL A 132 5.57 0.45 -18.86
N LEU A 133 4.50 1.18 -19.21
CA LEU A 133 3.90 1.13 -20.55
C LEU A 133 4.25 2.32 -21.44
N VAL A 134 4.30 3.54 -20.89
CA VAL A 134 4.39 4.78 -21.69
C VAL A 134 5.82 5.31 -21.80
N GLY A 135 6.62 5.15 -20.75
CA GLY A 135 7.99 5.66 -20.72
C GLY A 135 8.12 7.15 -20.43
N GLU A 136 7.03 7.82 -20.06
CA GLU A 136 7.02 9.23 -19.67
C GLU A 136 6.17 9.41 -18.42
N ILE A 137 6.67 10.16 -17.43
CA ILE A 137 5.94 10.42 -16.19
C ILE A 137 5.14 11.71 -16.37
N LYS A 138 3.83 11.58 -16.58
CA LYS A 138 2.93 12.74 -16.70
C LYS A 138 2.44 13.26 -15.35
N HIS A 139 2.48 12.41 -14.32
CA HIS A 139 1.81 12.63 -13.04
C HIS A 139 2.76 12.89 -11.85
N TRP A 140 3.87 13.62 -12.06
CA TRP A 140 4.86 13.90 -11.00
C TRP A 140 4.28 14.64 -9.78
N GLY A 141 3.36 15.57 -10.00
CA GLY A 141 2.74 16.35 -8.91
C GLY A 141 1.87 15.49 -8.00
N GLU A 142 1.10 14.58 -8.58
CA GLU A 142 0.21 13.66 -7.86
C GLU A 142 1.02 12.65 -7.05
N LEU A 143 2.16 12.16 -7.59
CA LEU A 143 3.09 11.32 -6.85
C LEU A 143 3.65 12.01 -5.60
N GLY A 144 4.00 13.30 -5.69
CA GLY A 144 4.51 14.06 -4.54
C GLY A 144 3.48 14.16 -3.42
N ILE A 145 2.21 14.40 -3.77
CA ILE A 145 1.10 14.48 -2.81
C ILE A 145 0.80 13.11 -2.23
N ALA A 146 0.76 12.07 -3.07
CA ALA A 146 0.57 10.70 -2.62
C ALA A 146 1.69 10.27 -1.66
N ALA A 147 2.94 10.62 -1.94
CA ALA A 147 4.06 10.35 -1.04
C ALA A 147 3.92 11.05 0.31
N LEU A 148 3.53 12.33 0.30
CA LEU A 148 3.27 13.08 1.53
C LEU A 148 2.12 12.45 2.33
N MET A 149 1.02 12.07 1.67
CA MET A 149 -0.09 11.37 2.30
C MET A 149 0.34 10.01 2.87
N SER A 150 1.11 9.22 2.14
CA SER A 150 1.64 7.94 2.62
C SER A 150 2.47 8.10 3.89
N VAL A 151 3.32 9.14 3.94
CA VAL A 151 4.12 9.46 5.13
C VAL A 151 3.21 9.83 6.30
N LEU A 152 2.20 10.70 6.09
CA LEU A 152 1.25 11.08 7.14
C LEU A 152 0.45 9.88 7.67
N ILE A 153 -0.04 9.01 6.77
CA ILE A 153 -0.78 7.80 7.13
C ILE A 153 0.13 6.83 7.88
N PHE A 154 1.39 6.69 7.49
CA PHE A 154 2.37 5.87 8.19
C PHE A 154 2.59 6.35 9.63
N TYR A 155 2.90 7.65 9.81
CA TYR A 155 3.08 8.22 11.14
C TYR A 155 1.82 8.10 11.99
N PHE A 156 0.65 8.35 11.42
CA PHE A 156 -0.62 8.23 12.13
C PHE A 156 -0.90 6.78 12.55
N GLY A 157 -0.76 5.82 11.63
CA GLY A 157 -0.95 4.40 11.92
C GLY A 157 0.00 3.88 13.00
N LEU A 158 1.27 4.30 12.92
CA LEU A 158 2.29 3.97 13.92
C LEU A 158 1.97 4.61 15.28
N TRP A 159 1.55 5.87 15.31
CA TRP A 159 1.14 6.55 16.54
C TRP A 159 -0.05 5.86 17.22
N VAL A 160 -1.08 5.50 16.45
CA VAL A 160 -2.24 4.74 16.95
C VAL A 160 -1.78 3.39 17.50
N TYR A 161 -0.91 2.68 16.79
CA TYR A 161 -0.40 1.38 17.22
C TYR A 161 0.38 1.47 18.55
N ILE A 162 1.27 2.45 18.68
CA ILE A 162 2.03 2.68 19.93
C ILE A 162 1.09 3.02 21.08
N LYS A 163 0.06 3.83 20.83
CA LYS A 163 -0.91 4.21 21.85
C LYS A 163 -1.80 3.06 22.31
N LEU A 164 -2.10 2.11 21.43
CA LEU A 164 -2.88 0.90 21.73
C LEU A 164 -2.03 -0.22 22.35
N ARG A 165 -0.71 -0.18 22.19
CA ARG A 165 0.23 -1.18 22.70
C ARG A 165 0.06 -1.53 24.19
N PRO A 166 -0.12 -0.57 25.13
CA PRO A 166 -0.28 -0.88 26.55
C PRO A 166 -1.54 -1.71 26.82
N ALA A 167 -2.63 -1.43 26.08
CA ALA A 167 -3.90 -2.13 26.23
C ALA A 167 -3.89 -3.55 25.61
N PHE A 168 -2.87 -3.92 24.84
CA PHE A 168 -2.72 -5.31 24.37
C PHE A 168 -2.41 -6.29 25.50
N ALA A 169 -1.73 -5.85 26.56
CA ALA A 169 -1.39 -6.71 27.69
C ALA A 169 -2.61 -7.06 28.56
N ASP A 170 -3.64 -6.22 28.56
CA ASP A 170 -4.87 -6.44 29.33
C ASP A 170 -5.89 -7.33 28.59
N VAL A 171 -5.76 -7.46 27.26
CA VAL A 171 -6.73 -8.16 26.38
C VAL A 171 -6.20 -9.51 25.86
N LEU A 172 -4.88 -9.76 25.92
CA LEU A 172 -4.21 -11.02 25.51
C LEU A 172 -3.87 -11.94 26.70
#